data_AF-A0AAV0EHP9-F1
#
_entry.id   AF-A0AAV0EHP9-F1
#
_cell.length_a   1.000
_cell.length_b   1.000
_cell.length_c   1.000
_cell.angle_alpha   90.00
_cell.angle_beta   90.00
_cell.angle_gamma   90.00
#
_symmetry.space_group_name_H-M   'P 1'
#
loop_
_entity.id
_entity.type
_entity.pdbx_description
1 polymer ?
#
loop_
_entity_poly.entity_id
_entity_poly.type
_entity_poly.pdbx_seq_one_letter_code
_entity_poly.pdbx_strand_id
1 'polypeptide(L)'
;MDLRIGINMAVDAVIADLKSRAVIITTPEEISQVATISANGEREIGELIAQAMEKVGKDGVITVADGNTMDNELEVVEGMKLSRGYISPYFVTNVKAQKCELENPLILIHEKKISDLYSVMKVLEKAVENRRALLIVAEDLESDALTMLILNKHKAGVKVCAIKSPGFGDNRRANVEDLAILTGGQVISEERGLTLDKVTLDMLGTAKKVTVYVDDTIVLHGGGDKKLIEERCEELRAAMNKRGPMFDKEKAHERLSKLSGGVAVFKVGGVSEAEVGDRKDRVTDALNATKAAVEEGIVAGGGAALLHATRVLKKLETANESQRRGVQIIENALRAPAFTIASNAGVDGSLVVGKLLEQDNLNFGYDAVKDQYVDMVNEGIMDPLQGWI
;
A
#
# COMPACT_ATOMS: atom_id res chain seq x y z
N MET A 1 -21.62 -20.08 -22.58
CA MET A 1 -22.05 -19.33 -21.40
C MET A 1 -21.99 -20.22 -20.16
N ASP A 2 -22.55 -21.42 -20.21
CA ASP A 2 -22.57 -22.40 -19.10
C ASP A 2 -21.20 -22.85 -18.58
N LEU A 3 -20.19 -22.99 -19.46
CA LEU A 3 -18.82 -23.30 -19.02
C LEU A 3 -18.27 -22.22 -18.06
N ARG A 4 -18.48 -20.94 -18.41
CA ARG A 4 -18.06 -19.80 -17.58
C ARG A 4 -18.83 -19.76 -16.26
N ILE A 5 -20.11 -20.14 -16.27
CA ILE A 5 -20.92 -20.24 -15.06
C ILE A 5 -20.32 -21.31 -14.13
N GLY A 6 -19.98 -22.50 -14.65
CA GLY A 6 -19.32 -23.54 -13.87
C GLY A 6 -17.96 -23.12 -13.30
N ILE A 7 -17.17 -22.38 -14.08
CA ILE A 7 -15.89 -21.80 -13.61
C ILE A 7 -16.12 -20.83 -12.45
N ASN A 8 -17.02 -19.85 -12.61
CA ASN A 8 -17.30 -18.86 -11.57
C ASN A 8 -17.82 -19.51 -10.29
N MET A 9 -18.73 -20.49 -10.40
CA MET A 9 -19.23 -21.26 -9.25
C MET A 9 -18.10 -21.98 -8.48
N ALA A 10 -17.14 -22.56 -9.20
CA ALA A 10 -15.99 -23.21 -8.58
C ALA A 10 -15.07 -22.20 -7.87
N VAL A 11 -14.80 -21.06 -8.51
CA VAL A 11 -13.99 -19.98 -7.94
C VAL A 11 -14.64 -19.43 -6.66
N ASP A 12 -15.94 -19.12 -6.69
CA ASP A 12 -16.67 -18.61 -5.53
C ASP A 12 -16.64 -19.60 -4.36
N ALA A 13 -16.83 -20.90 -4.63
CA ALA A 13 -16.77 -21.94 -3.61
C ALA A 13 -15.37 -22.08 -2.98
N VAL A 14 -14.32 -21.96 -3.79
CA VAL A 14 -12.92 -22.02 -3.33
C VAL A 14 -12.57 -20.78 -2.50
N ILE A 15 -12.98 -19.59 -2.93
CA ILE A 15 -12.77 -18.35 -2.17
C ILE A 15 -13.47 -18.44 -0.81
N ALA A 16 -14.72 -18.92 -0.77
CA ALA A 16 -15.46 -19.09 0.48
C ALA A 16 -14.76 -20.08 1.44
N ASP A 17 -14.28 -21.20 0.90
CA ASP A 17 -13.55 -22.22 1.66
C ASP A 17 -12.21 -21.68 2.20
N LEU A 18 -11.43 -20.97 1.38
CA LEU A 18 -10.18 -20.34 1.80
C LEU A 18 -10.42 -19.28 2.90
N LYS A 19 -11.43 -18.42 2.73
CA LYS A 19 -11.83 -17.43 3.76
C LYS A 19 -12.23 -18.08 5.08
N SER A 20 -12.89 -19.25 5.03
CA SER A 20 -13.30 -19.97 6.23
C SER A 20 -12.13 -20.60 7.00
N ARG A 21 -10.99 -20.79 6.34
CA ARG A 21 -9.76 -21.37 6.92
C ARG A 21 -8.70 -20.34 7.25
N ALA A 22 -8.90 -19.09 6.87
CA ALA A 22 -7.91 -18.04 7.10
C ALA A 22 -7.71 -17.84 8.61
N VAL A 23 -6.45 -17.87 9.03
CA VAL A 23 -6.06 -17.60 10.43
C VAL A 23 -5.59 -16.15 10.52
N ILE A 24 -6.15 -15.39 11.45
CA ILE A 24 -5.73 -14.00 11.66
C ILE A 24 -4.44 -14.02 12.47
N ILE A 25 -3.37 -13.46 11.89
CA ILE A 25 -2.10 -13.28 12.59
C ILE A 25 -2.13 -12.01 13.44
N THR A 26 -1.53 -12.09 14.62
CA THR A 26 -1.45 -10.94 15.55
C THR A 26 -0.10 -10.81 16.21
N THR A 27 0.73 -11.85 16.17
CA THR A 27 2.03 -11.86 16.83
C THR A 27 3.14 -11.35 15.91
N PRO A 28 4.14 -10.62 16.43
CA PRO A 28 5.29 -10.20 15.65
C PRO A 28 6.04 -11.36 14.97
N GLU A 29 6.08 -12.53 15.62
CA GLU A 29 6.71 -13.73 15.09
C GLU A 29 6.03 -14.24 13.81
N GLU A 30 4.69 -14.32 13.82
CA GLU A 30 3.91 -14.70 12.63
C GLU A 30 4.11 -13.70 11.48
N ILE A 31 4.10 -12.40 11.79
CA ILE A 31 4.34 -11.33 10.79
C ILE A 31 5.74 -11.48 10.19
N SER A 32 6.75 -11.72 11.03
CA SER A 32 8.14 -11.92 10.60
C SER A 32 8.28 -13.15 9.71
N GLN A 33 7.54 -14.23 9.98
CA GLN A 33 7.56 -15.44 9.16
C GLN A 33 6.98 -15.19 7.77
N VAL A 34 5.80 -14.57 7.67
CA VAL A 34 5.19 -14.19 6.38
C VAL A 34 6.13 -13.27 5.59
N ALA A 35 6.71 -12.28 6.26
CA ALA A 35 7.66 -11.36 5.67
C ALA A 35 8.90 -12.07 5.12
N THR A 36 9.44 -13.03 5.89
CA THR A 36 10.64 -13.80 5.51
C THR A 36 10.38 -14.66 4.28
N ILE A 37 9.24 -15.36 4.22
CA ILE A 37 8.88 -16.20 3.08
C ILE A 37 8.74 -15.35 1.81
N SER A 38 8.05 -14.20 1.92
CA SER A 38 7.86 -13.28 0.80
C SER A 38 9.15 -12.54 0.40
N ALA A 39 10.12 -12.43 1.30
CA ALA A 39 11.45 -11.90 1.03
C ALA A 39 12.44 -12.98 0.52
N ASN A 40 11.94 -14.08 -0.07
CA ASN A 40 12.76 -15.21 -0.55
C ASN A 40 13.67 -15.85 0.52
N GLY A 41 13.19 -15.90 1.77
CA GLY A 41 13.92 -16.51 2.89
C GLY A 41 14.89 -15.59 3.62
N GLU A 42 14.99 -14.31 3.25
CA GLU A 42 15.81 -13.32 3.96
C GLU A 42 15.17 -12.94 5.31
N ARG A 43 15.65 -13.57 6.40
CA ARG A 43 15.16 -13.32 7.77
C ARG A 43 15.36 -11.88 8.24
N GLU A 44 16.48 -11.27 7.88
CA GLU A 44 16.80 -9.88 8.26
C GLU A 44 15.71 -8.91 7.76
N ILE A 45 15.27 -9.06 6.51
CA ILE A 45 14.17 -8.27 5.94
C ILE A 45 12.87 -8.53 6.71
N GLY A 46 12.59 -9.81 7.01
CA GLY A 46 11.37 -10.18 7.72
C GLY A 46 11.27 -9.60 9.12
N GLU A 47 12.36 -9.66 9.89
CA GLU A 47 12.46 -9.09 11.23
C GLU A 47 12.31 -7.57 11.22
N LEU A 48 12.95 -6.88 10.27
CA LEU A 48 12.84 -5.43 10.14
C LEU A 48 11.42 -4.98 9.73
N ILE A 49 10.73 -5.74 8.88
CA ILE A 49 9.33 -5.47 8.53
C ILE A 49 8.42 -5.67 9.75
N ALA A 50 8.61 -6.73 10.53
CA ALA A 50 7.85 -6.96 11.76
C ALA A 50 8.06 -5.83 12.78
N GLN A 51 9.30 -5.40 12.99
CA GLN A 51 9.62 -4.25 13.85
C GLN A 51 8.99 -2.94 13.33
N ALA A 52 8.95 -2.75 12.01
CA ALA A 52 8.31 -1.59 11.42
C ALA A 52 6.81 -1.58 11.74
N MET A 53 6.13 -2.70 11.52
CA MET A 53 4.70 -2.86 11.81
C MET A 53 4.38 -2.68 13.28
N GLU A 54 5.22 -3.17 14.18
CA GLU A 54 5.05 -2.97 15.62
C GLU A 54 5.16 -1.49 16.01
N LYS A 55 6.10 -0.74 15.42
CA LYS A 55 6.30 0.68 15.72
C LYS A 55 5.20 1.59 15.16
N VAL A 56 4.74 1.34 13.92
CA VAL A 56 3.73 2.19 13.27
C VAL A 56 2.30 1.73 13.52
N GLY A 57 2.12 0.51 14.03
CA GLY A 57 0.82 -0.12 14.26
C GLY A 57 0.19 -0.66 12.97
N LYS A 58 -0.99 -1.31 13.12
CA LYS A 58 -1.72 -1.97 12.02
C LYS A 58 -2.06 -1.03 10.86
N ASP A 59 -2.47 0.20 11.18
CA ASP A 59 -2.84 1.21 10.18
C ASP A 59 -1.66 2.10 9.76
N GLY A 60 -0.46 1.76 10.24
CA GLY A 60 0.76 2.51 9.99
C GLY A 60 1.24 2.38 8.54
N VAL A 61 1.89 3.43 8.04
CA VAL A 61 2.39 3.46 6.67
C VAL A 61 3.86 3.08 6.70
N ILE A 62 4.22 2.03 5.96
CA ILE A 62 5.61 1.65 5.72
C ILE A 62 5.92 1.93 4.25
N THR A 63 7.07 2.55 3.98
CA THR A 63 7.57 2.88 2.63
C THR A 63 9.02 2.43 2.48
N VAL A 64 9.41 2.12 1.25
CA VAL A 64 10.77 1.64 0.93
C VAL A 64 11.56 2.73 0.21
N ALA A 65 12.78 3.00 0.69
CA ALA A 65 13.70 3.98 0.14
C ALA A 65 15.08 3.35 -0.11
N ASP A 66 15.86 4.00 -0.97
CA ASP A 66 17.25 3.59 -1.23
C ASP A 66 18.12 4.01 -0.04
N GLY A 67 18.86 3.06 0.52
CA GLY A 67 19.84 3.30 1.58
C GLY A 67 21.16 3.81 1.00
N ASN A 68 21.90 4.56 1.81
CA ASN A 68 23.26 5.01 1.47
C ASN A 68 24.35 4.13 2.11
N THR A 69 23.93 3.12 2.88
CA THR A 69 24.76 2.20 3.65
C THR A 69 24.65 0.79 3.08
N MET A 70 25.56 -0.10 3.46
CA MET A 70 25.49 -1.51 3.05
C MET A 70 24.38 -2.27 3.79
N ASP A 71 24.09 -1.84 5.03
CA ASP A 71 23.11 -2.47 5.90
C ASP A 71 21.71 -1.89 5.69
N ASN A 72 20.68 -2.68 5.99
CA ASN A 72 19.31 -2.20 5.97
C ASN A 72 19.03 -1.37 7.24
N GLU A 73 18.30 -0.27 7.08
CA GLU A 73 17.94 0.61 8.19
C GLU A 73 16.43 0.85 8.25
N LEU A 74 15.89 0.85 9.47
CA LEU A 74 14.50 1.23 9.74
C LEU A 74 14.46 2.58 10.46
N GLU A 75 13.90 3.59 9.80
CA GLU A 75 13.70 4.93 10.37
C GLU A 75 12.21 5.22 10.50
N VAL A 76 11.72 5.51 11.71
CA VAL A 76 10.34 6.01 11.90
C VAL A 76 10.37 7.52 11.85
N VAL A 77 9.68 8.09 10.87
CA VAL A 77 9.67 9.52 10.60
C VAL A 77 8.25 10.06 10.68
N GLU A 78 8.11 11.34 10.96
CA GLU A 78 6.83 12.01 10.86
C GLU A 78 6.42 12.10 9.39
N GLY A 79 5.19 11.68 9.09
CA GLY A 79 4.67 11.67 7.73
C GLY A 79 3.20 11.30 7.70
N MET A 80 2.61 11.37 6.51
CA MET A 80 1.19 11.13 6.30
C MET A 80 0.94 10.50 4.93
N LYS A 81 -0.02 9.56 4.88
CA LYS A 81 -0.57 9.02 3.63
C LYS A 81 -1.94 9.62 3.35
N LEU A 82 -2.12 10.13 2.13
CA LEU A 82 -3.38 10.63 1.59
C LEU A 82 -3.90 9.63 0.56
N SER A 83 -5.20 9.31 0.62
CA SER A 83 -5.88 8.39 -0.30
C SER A 83 -6.27 9.07 -1.63
N ARG A 84 -5.34 9.85 -2.20
CA ARG A 84 -5.45 10.50 -3.50
C ARG A 84 -4.10 10.49 -4.19
N GLY A 85 -4.07 10.10 -5.46
CA GLY A 85 -2.89 10.15 -6.30
C GLY A 85 -2.89 11.30 -7.29
N TYR A 86 -2.01 11.21 -8.29
CA TYR A 86 -1.83 12.25 -9.30
C TYR A 86 -3.09 12.40 -10.17
N ILE A 87 -3.41 13.65 -10.53
CA ILE A 87 -4.54 13.94 -11.45
C ILE A 87 -4.26 13.44 -12.87
N SER A 88 -2.98 13.38 -13.25
CA SER A 88 -2.56 12.99 -14.60
C SER A 88 -1.29 12.13 -14.58
N PRO A 89 -1.25 11.01 -15.34
CA PRO A 89 -0.05 10.18 -15.49
C PRO A 89 1.15 10.92 -16.07
N TYR A 90 0.93 12.06 -16.75
CA TYR A 90 2.03 12.89 -17.25
C TYR A 90 2.91 13.48 -16.13
N PHE A 91 2.49 13.42 -14.87
CA PHE A 91 3.33 13.82 -13.73
C PHE A 91 4.33 12.75 -13.27
N VAL A 92 4.20 11.50 -13.72
CA VAL A 92 5.10 10.39 -13.35
C VAL A 92 6.56 10.76 -13.66
N THR A 93 7.44 10.47 -12.70
CA THR A 93 8.90 10.63 -12.84
C THR A 93 9.58 9.28 -13.03
N ASN A 94 9.07 8.22 -12.39
CA ASN A 94 9.52 6.85 -12.56
C ASN A 94 8.46 6.01 -13.27
N VAL A 95 8.69 5.73 -14.55
CA VAL A 95 7.75 5.00 -15.42
C VAL A 95 7.62 3.53 -15.03
N LYS A 96 8.67 2.90 -14.50
CA LYS A 96 8.61 1.48 -14.08
C LYS A 96 7.67 1.30 -12.89
N ALA A 97 7.84 2.14 -11.87
CA ALA A 97 7.07 2.07 -10.64
C ALA A 97 5.76 2.91 -10.67
N GLN A 98 5.44 3.56 -11.80
CA GLN A 98 4.26 4.43 -11.97
C GLN A 98 4.09 5.44 -10.83
N LYS A 99 5.18 6.09 -10.42
CA LYS A 99 5.20 7.06 -9.31
C LYS A 99 5.84 8.39 -9.70
N CYS A 100 5.37 9.46 -9.07
CA CYS A 100 6.00 10.78 -9.08
C CYS A 100 6.74 11.00 -7.76
N GLU A 101 8.04 11.26 -7.83
CA GLU A 101 8.88 11.54 -6.66
C GLU A 101 9.31 13.01 -6.68
N LEU A 102 8.96 13.73 -5.62
CA LEU A 102 9.32 15.13 -5.42
C LEU A 102 10.22 15.24 -4.19
N GLU A 103 11.42 15.78 -4.37
CA GLU A 103 12.38 16.06 -3.30
C GLU A 103 12.29 17.52 -2.86
N ASN A 104 12.29 17.73 -1.55
CA ASN A 104 12.12 19.03 -0.90
C ASN A 104 11.00 19.89 -1.53
N PRO A 105 9.77 19.37 -1.77
CA PRO A 105 8.74 20.14 -2.45
C PRO A 105 8.19 21.26 -1.57
N LEU A 106 7.79 22.36 -2.21
CA LEU A 106 6.81 23.30 -1.68
C LEU A 106 5.42 22.72 -1.89
N ILE A 107 4.53 22.86 -0.92
CA ILE A 107 3.19 22.27 -0.93
C ILE A 107 2.17 23.40 -0.89
N LEU A 108 1.49 23.62 -2.02
CA LEU A 108 0.35 24.53 -2.11
C LEU A 108 -0.90 23.78 -1.69
N ILE A 109 -1.58 24.32 -0.67
CA ILE A 109 -2.80 23.73 -0.11
C ILE A 109 -3.96 24.70 -0.35
N HIS A 110 -4.84 24.37 -1.28
CA HIS A 110 -5.97 25.20 -1.68
C HIS A 110 -7.30 24.49 -1.44
N GLU A 111 -8.25 25.16 -0.81
CA GLU A 111 -9.50 24.50 -0.38
C GLU A 111 -10.46 24.22 -1.55
N LYS A 112 -10.51 25.13 -2.53
CA LYS A 112 -11.45 25.11 -3.66
C LYS A 112 -10.79 24.63 -4.95
N LYS A 113 -11.57 24.63 -6.04
CA LYS A 113 -11.05 24.40 -7.40
C LYS A 113 -10.13 25.52 -7.84
N ILE A 114 -9.13 25.18 -8.62
CA ILE A 114 -8.20 26.14 -9.23
C ILE A 114 -8.50 26.22 -10.73
N SER A 115 -8.97 27.39 -11.16
CA SER A 115 -9.24 27.74 -12.56
C SER A 115 -8.28 28.80 -13.11
N ASP A 116 -7.80 29.71 -12.26
CA ASP A 116 -6.95 30.82 -12.70
C ASP A 116 -5.51 30.39 -13.00
N LEU A 117 -5.16 30.45 -14.29
CA LEU A 117 -3.82 30.17 -14.82
C LEU A 117 -2.76 31.11 -14.24
N TYR A 118 -3.07 32.40 -14.08
CA TYR A 118 -2.11 33.41 -13.64
C TYR A 118 -1.67 33.17 -12.20
N SER A 119 -2.63 32.90 -11.32
CA SER A 119 -2.40 32.51 -9.94
C SER A 119 -1.47 31.29 -9.81
N VAL A 120 -1.74 30.22 -10.56
CA VAL A 120 -0.91 29.01 -10.54
C VAL A 120 0.50 29.29 -11.05
N MET A 121 0.61 30.10 -12.11
CA MET A 121 1.89 30.45 -12.70
C MET A 121 2.78 31.21 -11.71
N LYS A 122 2.25 32.17 -10.95
CA LYS A 122 3.01 32.88 -9.90
C LYS A 122 3.55 31.95 -8.81
N VAL A 123 2.76 30.96 -8.39
CA VAL A 123 3.21 29.98 -7.39
C VAL A 123 4.28 29.06 -7.99
N LEU A 124 4.12 28.68 -9.26
CA LEU A 124 5.11 27.88 -9.99
C LEU A 124 6.43 28.64 -10.15
N GLU A 125 6.39 29.92 -10.51
CA GLU A 125 7.56 30.80 -10.61
C GLU A 125 8.33 30.84 -9.29
N LYS A 126 7.63 31.04 -8.15
CA LYS A 126 8.26 30.98 -6.82
C LYS A 126 8.96 29.66 -6.55
N ALA A 127 8.38 28.52 -6.94
CA ALA A 127 9.00 27.22 -6.78
C ALA A 127 10.26 27.07 -7.65
N VAL A 128 10.20 27.52 -8.90
CA VAL A 128 11.32 27.48 -9.86
C VAL A 128 12.45 28.41 -9.42
N GLU A 129 12.16 29.63 -8.98
CA GLU A 129 13.15 30.59 -8.44
C GLU A 129 13.93 30.01 -7.26
N ASN A 130 13.24 29.26 -6.40
CA ASN A 130 13.83 28.60 -5.26
C ASN A 130 14.44 27.23 -5.59
N ARG A 131 14.38 26.79 -6.86
CA ARG A 131 14.86 25.48 -7.35
C ARG A 131 14.25 24.29 -6.59
N ARG A 132 12.99 24.44 -6.16
CA ARG A 132 12.25 23.41 -5.42
C ARG A 132 11.15 22.81 -6.28
N ALA A 133 10.79 21.56 -5.99
CA ALA A 133 9.61 20.95 -6.57
C ALA A 133 8.32 21.60 -6.03
N LEU A 134 7.20 21.45 -6.73
CA LEU A 134 5.89 21.95 -6.29
C LEU A 134 4.87 20.81 -6.27
N LEU A 135 4.21 20.62 -5.14
CA LEU A 135 3.01 19.80 -5.00
C LEU A 135 1.80 20.72 -4.85
N ILE A 136 0.78 20.52 -5.68
CA ILE A 136 -0.49 21.25 -5.59
C ILE A 136 -1.57 20.30 -5.07
N VAL A 137 -2.22 20.69 -3.97
CA VAL A 137 -3.35 19.98 -3.37
C VAL A 137 -4.56 20.90 -3.43
N ALA A 138 -5.56 20.53 -4.23
CA ALA A 138 -6.77 21.32 -4.44
C ALA A 138 -8.01 20.43 -4.57
N GLU A 139 -9.22 20.99 -4.39
CA GLU A 139 -10.46 20.24 -4.67
C GLU A 139 -10.47 19.67 -6.09
N ASP A 140 -10.11 20.51 -7.05
CA ASP A 140 -9.90 20.10 -8.44
C ASP A 140 -8.99 21.10 -9.16
N LEU A 141 -8.41 20.64 -10.27
CA LEU A 141 -7.66 21.48 -11.20
C LEU A 141 -8.38 21.47 -12.55
N GLU A 142 -8.75 22.64 -13.06
CA GLU A 142 -9.39 22.72 -14.38
C GLU A 142 -8.42 22.36 -15.51
N SER A 143 -8.98 21.96 -16.66
CA SER A 143 -8.23 21.41 -17.80
C SER A 143 -7.12 22.33 -18.29
N ASP A 144 -7.36 23.64 -18.28
CA ASP A 144 -6.41 24.61 -18.80
C ASP A 144 -5.21 24.76 -17.86
N ALA A 145 -5.47 24.86 -16.55
CA ALA A 145 -4.43 24.89 -15.53
C ALA A 145 -3.61 23.58 -15.52
N LEU A 146 -4.29 22.44 -15.63
CA LEU A 146 -3.62 21.14 -15.72
C LEU A 146 -2.73 21.03 -16.96
N THR A 147 -3.23 21.45 -18.12
CA THR A 147 -2.49 21.43 -19.39
C THR A 147 -1.25 22.32 -19.30
N MET A 148 -1.38 23.50 -18.69
CA MET A 148 -0.25 24.40 -18.47
C MET A 148 0.84 23.77 -17.59
N LEU A 149 0.48 23.11 -16.49
CA LEU A 149 1.45 22.41 -15.63
C LEU A 149 2.15 21.26 -16.34
N ILE A 150 1.41 20.47 -17.12
CA ILE A 150 1.96 19.35 -17.89
C ILE A 150 2.96 19.86 -18.94
N LEU A 151 2.61 20.93 -19.66
CA LEU A 151 3.49 21.54 -20.66
C LEU A 151 4.77 22.10 -20.02
N ASN A 152 4.67 22.75 -18.85
CA ASN A 152 5.84 23.27 -18.14
C ASN A 152 6.74 22.16 -17.58
N LYS A 153 6.15 21.06 -17.08
CA LYS A 153 6.94 19.88 -16.68
C LYS A 153 7.73 19.31 -17.86
N HIS A 154 7.10 19.12 -19.01
CA HIS A 154 7.75 18.51 -20.17
C HIS A 154 8.73 19.44 -20.91
N LYS A 155 8.37 20.72 -21.10
CA LYS A 155 9.19 21.66 -21.89
C LYS A 155 10.25 22.37 -21.06
N ALA A 156 9.93 22.75 -19.83
CA ALA A 156 10.81 23.53 -18.96
C ALA A 156 11.48 22.67 -17.86
N GLY A 157 11.18 21.36 -17.80
CA GLY A 157 11.78 20.44 -16.83
C GLY A 157 11.36 20.71 -15.38
N VAL A 158 10.27 21.45 -15.18
CA VAL A 158 9.82 21.84 -13.84
C VAL A 158 9.26 20.62 -13.10
N LYS A 159 9.74 20.40 -11.87
CA LYS A 159 9.28 19.30 -11.01
C LYS A 159 7.97 19.71 -10.32
N VAL A 160 6.83 19.40 -10.95
CA VAL A 160 5.49 19.69 -10.41
C VAL A 160 4.58 18.48 -10.46
N CYS A 161 3.71 18.33 -9.45
CA CYS A 161 2.62 17.35 -9.44
C CYS A 161 1.38 17.98 -8.80
N ALA A 162 0.20 17.60 -9.29
CA ALA A 162 -1.08 18.00 -8.73
C ALA A 162 -1.90 16.78 -8.30
N ILE A 163 -2.50 16.87 -7.11
CA ILE A 163 -3.38 15.85 -6.53
C ILE A 163 -4.70 16.50 -6.10
N LYS A 164 -5.77 15.70 -6.06
CA LYS A 164 -7.04 16.16 -5.47
C LYS A 164 -6.98 16.07 -3.96
N SER A 165 -7.68 16.98 -3.27
CA SER A 165 -7.85 16.92 -1.82
C SER A 165 -8.63 15.66 -1.42
N PRO A 166 -8.21 14.93 -0.36
CA PRO A 166 -8.88 13.73 0.09
C PRO A 166 -10.18 14.03 0.84
N GLY A 167 -11.19 13.18 0.67
CA GLY A 167 -12.51 13.34 1.29
C GLY A 167 -13.44 14.32 0.54
N PHE A 168 -14.58 14.62 1.16
CA PHE A 168 -15.62 15.51 0.63
C PHE A 168 -16.17 16.41 1.74
N GLY A 169 -16.72 17.58 1.37
CA GLY A 169 -17.35 18.52 2.31
C GLY A 169 -16.45 18.91 3.49
N ASP A 170 -16.99 18.87 4.70
CA ASP A 170 -16.26 19.23 5.92
C ASP A 170 -15.07 18.31 6.22
N ASN A 171 -15.19 17.01 5.88
CA ASN A 171 -14.07 16.08 6.06
C ASN A 171 -12.88 16.46 5.17
N ARG A 172 -13.14 16.99 3.96
CA ARG A 172 -12.08 17.49 3.07
C ARG A 172 -11.37 18.68 3.69
N ARG A 173 -12.11 19.66 4.21
CA ARG A 173 -11.55 20.83 4.91
C ARG A 173 -10.67 20.38 6.07
N ALA A 174 -11.16 19.44 6.85
CA ALA A 174 -10.47 18.93 8.02
C ALA A 174 -9.18 18.15 7.68
N ASN A 175 -9.17 17.38 6.59
CA ASN A 175 -7.97 16.67 6.11
C ASN A 175 -6.92 17.63 5.55
N VAL A 176 -7.36 18.66 4.82
CA VAL A 176 -6.51 19.68 4.21
C VAL A 176 -5.85 20.55 5.30
N GLU A 177 -6.56 20.82 6.40
CA GLU A 177 -5.99 21.47 7.58
C GLU A 177 -4.93 20.60 8.26
N ASP A 178 -5.19 19.29 8.43
CA ASP A 178 -4.22 18.38 9.03
C ASP A 178 -2.93 18.28 8.19
N LEU A 179 -3.06 18.30 6.86
CA LEU A 179 -1.91 18.36 5.95
C LEU A 179 -1.15 19.68 6.10
N ALA A 180 -1.84 20.80 6.28
CA ALA A 180 -1.23 22.10 6.50
C ALA A 180 -0.42 22.12 7.81
N ILE A 181 -1.00 21.60 8.90
CA ILE A 181 -0.31 21.47 10.20
C ILE A 181 0.93 20.59 10.08
N LEU A 182 0.82 19.41 9.45
CA LEU A 182 1.95 18.49 9.26
C LEU A 182 3.09 19.13 8.46
N THR A 183 2.76 19.91 7.44
CA THR A 183 3.75 20.47 6.51
C THR A 183 4.22 21.87 6.89
N GLY A 184 3.62 22.48 7.93
CA GLY A 184 3.89 23.86 8.35
C GLY A 184 3.33 24.92 7.39
N GLY A 185 2.40 24.54 6.51
CA GLY A 185 1.76 25.45 5.55
C GLY A 185 0.47 26.07 6.06
N GLN A 186 -0.15 26.90 5.23
CA GLN A 186 -1.48 27.47 5.48
C GLN A 186 -2.47 27.04 4.39
N VAL A 187 -3.70 26.73 4.81
CA VAL A 187 -4.79 26.47 3.85
C VAL A 187 -5.22 27.79 3.22
N ILE A 188 -5.04 27.90 1.90
CA ILE A 188 -5.50 29.04 1.13
C ILE A 188 -7.00 28.89 0.88
N SER A 189 -7.79 29.74 1.53
CA SER A 189 -9.22 29.83 1.31
C SER A 189 -9.71 31.29 1.32
N GLU A 190 -10.71 31.54 0.49
CA GLU A 190 -11.39 32.84 0.42
C GLU A 190 -12.09 33.20 1.73
N GLU A 191 -12.53 32.19 2.51
CA GLU A 191 -13.14 32.38 3.83
C GLU A 191 -12.16 32.97 4.84
N ARG A 192 -10.87 32.64 4.71
CA ARG A 192 -9.77 33.22 5.50
C ARG A 192 -9.21 34.51 4.89
N GLY A 193 -9.79 35.01 3.79
CA GLY A 193 -9.33 36.20 3.08
C GLY A 193 -8.02 36.00 2.31
N LEU A 194 -7.59 34.75 2.09
CA LEU A 194 -6.37 34.40 1.39
C LEU A 194 -6.69 34.03 -0.07
N THR A 195 -6.04 34.70 -1.01
CA THR A 195 -6.16 34.42 -2.44
C THR A 195 -4.83 33.91 -3.01
N LEU A 196 -4.90 33.11 -4.08
CA LEU A 196 -3.71 32.51 -4.70
C LEU A 196 -2.68 33.57 -5.17
N ASP A 197 -3.15 34.74 -5.61
CA ASP A 197 -2.29 35.85 -6.01
C ASP A 197 -1.38 36.40 -4.91
N LYS A 198 -1.77 36.23 -3.64
CA LYS A 198 -1.06 36.77 -2.48
C LYS A 198 -0.24 35.72 -1.75
N VAL A 199 -0.11 34.53 -2.32
CA VAL A 199 0.65 33.43 -1.70
C VAL A 199 2.11 33.82 -1.57
N THR A 200 2.60 33.76 -0.34
CA THR A 200 4.02 33.94 0.01
C THR A 200 4.66 32.58 0.27
N LEU A 201 5.99 32.52 0.30
CA LEU A 201 6.70 31.26 0.54
C LEU A 201 6.37 30.68 1.92
N ASP A 202 6.15 31.54 2.92
CA ASP A 202 5.82 31.14 4.29
C ASP A 202 4.42 30.52 4.42
N MET A 203 3.55 30.72 3.43
CA MET A 203 2.23 30.10 3.39
C MET A 203 2.26 28.69 2.78
N LEU A 204 3.32 28.35 2.04
CA LEU A 204 3.48 27.04 1.41
C LEU A 204 4.06 26.05 2.42
N GLY A 205 3.47 24.86 2.49
CA GLY A 205 4.02 23.77 3.29
C GLY A 205 5.34 23.26 2.73
N THR A 206 6.09 22.53 3.55
CA THR A 206 7.34 21.89 3.15
C THR A 206 7.39 20.44 3.63
N ALA A 207 8.07 19.60 2.86
CA ALA A 207 8.39 18.22 3.24
C ALA A 207 9.77 17.84 2.68
N LYS A 208 10.42 16.81 3.22
CA LYS A 208 11.71 16.30 2.68
C LYS A 208 11.50 15.52 1.39
N LYS A 209 10.48 14.65 1.34
CA LYS A 209 10.14 13.85 0.16
C LYS A 209 8.64 13.63 0.09
N VAL A 210 8.07 13.75 -1.11
CA VAL A 210 6.69 13.35 -1.40
C VAL A 210 6.70 12.34 -2.54
N THR A 211 5.99 11.23 -2.36
CA THR A 211 5.81 10.20 -3.38
C THR A 211 4.33 10.09 -3.72
N VAL A 212 3.97 10.28 -4.99
CA VAL A 212 2.59 10.24 -5.48
C VAL A 212 2.43 9.05 -6.43
N TYR A 213 1.51 8.16 -6.12
CA TYR A 213 1.07 7.02 -6.93
C TYR A 213 -0.23 7.35 -7.66
N VAL A 214 -0.84 6.36 -8.33
CA VAL A 214 -2.14 6.49 -8.99
C VAL A 214 -3.25 6.85 -8.00
N ASP A 215 -3.28 6.17 -6.86
CA ASP A 215 -4.37 6.29 -5.88
C ASP A 215 -3.94 6.92 -4.55
N ASP A 216 -2.65 6.98 -4.27
CA ASP A 216 -2.11 7.37 -2.96
C ASP A 216 -1.01 8.44 -3.06
N THR A 217 -0.89 9.28 -2.04
CA THR A 217 0.24 10.20 -1.85
C THR A 217 0.84 10.01 -0.47
N ILE A 218 2.16 9.88 -0.39
CA ILE A 218 2.91 9.74 0.87
C ILE A 218 3.80 10.97 1.04
N VAL A 219 3.63 11.68 2.15
CA VAL A 219 4.42 12.84 2.55
C VAL A 219 5.36 12.41 3.68
N LEU A 220 6.67 12.61 3.50
CA LEU A 220 7.72 12.22 4.45
C LEU A 220 8.45 13.44 4.99
N HIS A 221 8.63 13.48 6.32
CA HIS A 221 9.22 14.59 7.08
C HIS A 221 8.59 15.94 6.72
N GLY A 222 7.35 16.15 7.15
CA GLY A 222 6.71 17.47 7.06
C GLY A 222 7.46 18.50 7.91
N GLY A 223 7.46 19.76 7.47
CA GLY A 223 8.11 20.86 8.19
C GLY A 223 7.25 21.51 9.28
N GLY A 224 6.17 20.88 9.71
CA GLY A 224 5.30 21.36 10.77
C GLY A 224 5.97 21.36 12.15
N ASP A 225 5.45 22.20 13.05
CA ASP A 225 5.88 22.17 14.45
C ASP A 225 5.27 20.94 15.15
N LYS A 226 6.15 20.11 15.74
CA LYS A 226 5.76 18.91 16.50
C LYS A 226 4.74 19.20 17.59
N LYS A 227 4.80 20.39 18.22
CA LYS A 227 3.82 20.78 19.25
C LYS A 227 2.43 20.92 18.66
N LEU A 228 2.30 21.60 17.52
CA LEU A 228 1.02 21.77 16.84
C LEU A 228 0.45 20.43 16.33
N ILE A 229 1.33 19.52 15.90
CA ILE A 229 0.93 18.17 15.50
C ILE A 229 0.39 17.38 16.70
N GLU A 230 1.06 17.42 17.85
CA GLU A 230 0.59 16.72 19.07
C GLU A 230 -0.70 17.33 19.61
N GLU A 231 -0.81 18.67 19.69
CA GLU A 231 -2.04 19.37 20.06
C GLU A 231 -3.20 18.94 19.15
N ARG A 232 -2.96 18.84 17.84
CA ARG A 232 -3.95 18.36 16.89
C ARG A 232 -4.33 16.89 17.13
N CYS A 233 -3.37 16.04 17.48
CA CYS A 233 -3.65 14.65 17.84
C CYS A 233 -4.50 14.55 19.12
N GLU A 234 -4.23 15.37 20.13
CA GLU A 234 -5.03 15.45 21.35
C GLU A 234 -6.46 15.92 21.08
N GLU A 235 -6.65 16.92 20.22
CA GLU A 235 -7.97 17.35 19.77
C GLU A 235 -8.76 16.21 19.11
N LEU A 236 -8.12 15.42 18.25
CA LEU A 236 -8.75 14.28 17.59
C LEU A 236 -9.08 13.15 18.57
N ARG A 237 -8.18 12.84 19.53
CA ARG A 237 -8.45 11.88 20.61
C ARG A 237 -9.64 12.33 21.46
N ALA A 238 -9.73 13.62 21.78
CA ALA A 238 -10.86 14.18 22.52
C ALA A 238 -12.16 14.10 21.70
N ALA A 239 -12.11 14.33 20.39
CA ALA A 239 -13.26 14.20 19.49
C ALA A 239 -13.78 12.76 19.42
N MET A 240 -12.91 11.75 19.39
CA MET A 240 -13.29 10.33 19.43
C MET A 240 -14.03 9.93 20.71
N ASN A 241 -13.65 10.54 21.85
CA ASN A 241 -14.23 10.27 23.17
C ASN A 241 -15.57 10.97 23.41
N LYS A 242 -15.92 12.00 22.63
CA LYS A 242 -17.22 12.64 22.72
C LYS A 242 -18.34 11.66 22.34
N ARG A 243 -19.51 11.82 22.97
CA ARG A 243 -20.73 11.12 22.53
C ARG A 243 -21.19 11.75 21.21
N GLY A 244 -21.25 10.94 20.16
CA GLY A 244 -21.62 11.36 18.82
C GLY A 244 -21.84 10.16 17.90
N PRO A 245 -22.22 10.40 16.64
CA PRO A 245 -22.36 9.36 15.62
C PRO A 245 -21.09 8.50 15.49
N MET A 246 -21.25 7.20 15.23
CA MET A 246 -20.13 6.28 15.01
C MET A 246 -19.26 6.71 13.82
N PHE A 247 -19.88 7.29 12.78
CA PHE A 247 -19.21 7.83 11.60
C PHE A 247 -18.17 8.91 11.94
N ASP A 248 -18.49 9.84 12.84
CA ASP A 248 -17.55 10.92 13.21
C ASP A 248 -16.35 10.37 13.99
N LYS A 249 -16.57 9.31 14.78
CA LYS A 249 -15.50 8.62 15.52
C LYS A 249 -14.56 7.88 14.57
N GLU A 250 -15.12 7.16 13.59
CA GLU A 250 -14.32 6.48 12.57
C GLU A 250 -13.49 7.48 11.76
N LYS A 251 -14.05 8.64 11.41
CA LYS A 251 -13.31 9.70 10.70
C LYS A 251 -12.25 10.38 11.54
N ALA A 252 -12.52 10.63 12.81
CA ALA A 252 -11.51 11.13 13.73
C ALA A 252 -10.37 10.11 13.95
N HIS A 253 -10.71 8.81 14.01
CA HIS A 253 -9.73 7.73 14.11
C HIS A 253 -8.85 7.64 12.86
N GLU A 254 -9.45 7.65 11.67
CA GLU A 254 -8.73 7.61 10.39
C GLU A 254 -7.71 8.77 10.28
N ARG A 255 -8.10 9.96 10.72
CA ARG A 255 -7.26 11.16 10.70
C ARG A 255 -6.16 11.11 11.76
N LEU A 256 -6.49 10.62 12.96
CA LEU A 256 -5.53 10.44 14.04
C LEU A 256 -4.45 9.44 13.62
N SER A 257 -4.81 8.30 13.02
CA SER A 257 -3.83 7.31 12.55
C SER A 257 -2.89 7.91 11.51
N LYS A 258 -3.40 8.77 10.62
CA LYS A 258 -2.60 9.47 9.61
C LYS A 258 -1.64 10.52 10.17
N LEU A 259 -1.95 11.13 11.31
CA LEU A 259 -1.11 12.14 11.96
C LEU A 259 -0.15 11.55 12.99
N SER A 260 -0.60 10.54 13.75
CA SER A 260 0.13 9.97 14.89
C SER A 260 0.91 8.70 14.57
N GLY A 261 0.48 7.91 13.58
CA GLY A 261 1.10 6.62 13.23
C GLY A 261 2.50 6.75 12.63
N GLY A 262 2.89 7.96 12.23
CA GLY A 262 4.14 8.21 11.53
C GLY A 262 4.24 7.41 10.22
N VAL A 263 5.41 7.47 9.60
CA VAL A 263 5.74 6.66 8.44
C VAL A 263 7.06 5.96 8.74
N ALA A 264 7.07 4.64 8.70
CA ALA A 264 8.30 3.87 8.74
C ALA A 264 8.92 3.86 7.35
N VAL A 265 10.17 4.31 7.25
CA VAL A 265 10.98 4.28 6.05
C VAL A 265 11.98 3.15 6.19
N PHE A 266 11.80 2.12 5.38
CA PHE A 266 12.75 1.03 5.23
C PHE A 266 13.79 1.45 4.19
N LYS A 267 15.03 1.67 4.61
CA LYS A 267 16.14 1.97 3.71
C LYS A 267 16.87 0.68 3.38
N VAL A 268 16.87 0.35 2.10
CA VAL A 268 17.49 -0.87 1.59
C VAL A 268 18.96 -0.61 1.31
N GLY A 269 19.83 -1.34 2.00
CA GLY A 269 21.28 -1.28 1.79
C GLY A 269 21.75 -2.25 0.71
N GLY A 270 22.91 -1.98 0.15
CA GLY A 270 23.53 -2.87 -0.85
C GLY A 270 24.86 -2.34 -1.39
N VAL A 271 25.59 -3.22 -2.07
CA VAL A 271 26.93 -2.91 -2.61
C VAL A 271 26.86 -2.27 -3.99
N SER A 272 25.80 -2.55 -4.75
CA SER A 272 25.57 -2.00 -6.10
C SER A 272 24.13 -1.52 -6.31
N GLU A 273 23.91 -0.58 -7.22
CA GLU A 273 22.56 -0.11 -7.56
C GLU A 273 21.64 -1.23 -8.04
N ALA A 274 22.19 -2.21 -8.76
CA ALA A 274 21.42 -3.38 -9.23
C ALA A 274 20.94 -4.25 -8.06
N GLU A 275 21.81 -4.47 -7.07
CA GLU A 275 21.49 -5.24 -5.87
C GLU A 275 20.49 -4.50 -4.98
N VAL A 276 20.67 -3.19 -4.76
CA VAL A 276 19.71 -2.36 -4.01
C VAL A 276 18.34 -2.40 -4.68
N GLY A 277 18.29 -2.32 -6.02
CA GLY A 277 17.05 -2.43 -6.78
C GLY A 277 16.34 -3.77 -6.57
N ASP A 278 17.06 -4.87 -6.70
CA ASP A 278 16.52 -6.23 -6.52
C ASP A 278 16.06 -6.49 -5.07
N ARG A 279 16.85 -6.07 -4.08
CA ARG A 279 16.45 -6.13 -2.66
C ARG A 279 15.23 -5.27 -2.38
N LYS A 280 15.14 -4.09 -2.97
CA LYS A 280 13.99 -3.19 -2.81
C LYS A 280 12.70 -3.77 -3.35
N ASP A 281 12.76 -4.45 -4.50
CA ASP A 281 11.62 -5.17 -5.05
C ASP A 281 11.19 -6.28 -4.08
N ARG A 282 12.13 -7.08 -3.56
CA ARG A 282 11.84 -8.10 -2.52
C ARG A 282 11.20 -7.52 -1.25
N VAL A 283 11.74 -6.42 -0.73
CA VAL A 283 11.21 -5.75 0.47
C VAL A 283 9.80 -5.21 0.20
N THR A 284 9.56 -4.68 -1.00
CA THR A 284 8.24 -4.17 -1.39
C THR A 284 7.22 -5.29 -1.46
N ASP A 285 7.58 -6.43 -2.05
CA ASP A 285 6.73 -7.62 -2.12
C ASP A 285 6.43 -8.18 -0.73
N ALA A 286 7.46 -8.33 0.11
CA ALA A 286 7.32 -8.77 1.50
C ALA A 286 6.44 -7.84 2.34
N LEU A 287 6.55 -6.53 2.13
CA LEU A 287 5.73 -5.54 2.81
C LEU A 287 4.25 -5.63 2.39
N ASN A 288 3.98 -5.85 1.11
CA ASN A 288 2.62 -6.00 0.61
C ASN A 288 1.99 -7.31 1.10
N ALA A 289 2.75 -8.41 1.07
CA ALA A 289 2.30 -9.72 1.56
C ALA A 289 1.98 -9.70 3.06
N THR A 290 2.83 -9.07 3.87
CA THR A 290 2.58 -8.93 5.32
C THR A 290 1.35 -8.07 5.62
N LYS A 291 1.15 -6.96 4.91
CA LYS A 291 -0.06 -6.14 5.08
C LYS A 291 -1.32 -6.93 4.77
N ALA A 292 -1.33 -7.65 3.65
CA ALA A 292 -2.43 -8.54 3.27
C ALA A 292 -2.69 -9.61 4.34
N ALA A 293 -1.64 -10.23 4.88
CA ALA A 293 -1.75 -11.23 5.94
C ALA A 293 -2.35 -10.67 7.24
N VAL A 294 -2.01 -9.42 7.62
CA VAL A 294 -2.54 -8.76 8.81
C VAL A 294 -4.00 -8.30 8.64
N GLU A 295 -4.43 -8.03 7.40
CA GLU A 295 -5.80 -7.62 7.08
C GLU A 295 -6.76 -8.81 6.92
N GLU A 296 -6.39 -9.79 6.10
CA GLU A 296 -7.27 -10.89 5.68
C GLU A 296 -6.91 -12.26 6.29
N GLY A 297 -5.76 -12.35 6.96
CA GLY A 297 -5.24 -13.59 7.52
C GLY A 297 -4.37 -14.40 6.55
N ILE A 298 -3.91 -15.53 7.05
CA ILE A 298 -2.99 -16.45 6.36
C ILE A 298 -3.62 -17.81 6.12
N VAL A 299 -3.06 -18.53 5.15
CA VAL A 299 -3.38 -19.93 4.85
C VAL A 299 -2.10 -20.75 4.66
N ALA A 300 -2.21 -22.07 4.71
CA ALA A 300 -1.09 -22.98 4.44
C ALA A 300 -0.50 -22.74 3.04
N GLY A 301 0.79 -22.40 2.99
CA GLY A 301 1.46 -21.99 1.76
C GLY A 301 1.85 -23.13 0.83
N GLY A 302 2.71 -22.84 -0.14
CA GLY A 302 3.26 -23.86 -1.06
C GLY A 302 2.21 -24.52 -1.98
N GLY A 303 1.08 -23.84 -2.19
CA GLY A 303 -0.06 -24.36 -2.94
C GLY A 303 -0.90 -25.42 -2.19
N ALA A 304 -0.59 -25.71 -0.92
CA ALA A 304 -1.33 -26.69 -0.12
C ALA A 304 -2.79 -26.24 0.11
N ALA A 305 -3.01 -24.96 0.47
CA ALA A 305 -4.35 -24.43 0.67
C ALA A 305 -5.25 -24.55 -0.58
N LEU A 306 -4.72 -24.26 -1.76
CA LEU A 306 -5.44 -24.41 -3.03
C LEU A 306 -5.74 -25.87 -3.35
N LEU A 307 -4.76 -26.75 -3.16
CA LEU A 307 -4.91 -28.18 -3.41
C LEU A 307 -6.01 -28.77 -2.52
N HIS A 308 -6.01 -28.43 -1.24
CA HIS A 308 -7.04 -28.91 -0.30
C HIS A 308 -8.42 -28.32 -0.60
N ALA A 309 -8.50 -27.10 -1.12
CA ALA A 309 -9.76 -26.48 -1.54
C ALA A 309 -10.47 -27.24 -2.67
N THR A 310 -9.74 -28.03 -3.47
CA THR A 310 -10.34 -28.89 -4.52
C THR A 310 -11.35 -29.90 -3.94
N ARG A 311 -11.28 -30.23 -2.65
CA ARG A 311 -12.22 -31.14 -1.98
C ARG A 311 -13.64 -30.60 -1.96
N VAL A 312 -13.80 -29.28 -1.86
CA VAL A 312 -15.13 -28.63 -1.88
C VAL A 312 -15.75 -28.75 -3.27
N LEU A 313 -14.94 -28.67 -4.32
CA LEU A 313 -15.41 -28.76 -5.71
C LEU A 313 -16.02 -30.13 -6.04
N LYS A 314 -15.57 -31.21 -5.39
CA LYS A 314 -16.15 -32.56 -5.57
C LYS A 314 -17.59 -32.66 -5.09
N LYS A 315 -18.02 -31.79 -4.16
CA LYS A 315 -19.37 -31.78 -3.58
C LYS A 315 -20.30 -30.81 -4.31
N LEU A 316 -19.80 -30.10 -5.32
CA LEU A 316 -20.52 -29.00 -5.96
C LEU A 316 -21.50 -29.56 -7.01
N GLU A 317 -22.79 -29.31 -6.80
CA GLU A 317 -23.84 -29.74 -7.72
C GLU A 317 -23.92 -28.80 -8.93
N THR A 318 -23.86 -29.37 -10.13
CA THR A 318 -23.89 -28.63 -11.40
C THR A 318 -25.15 -28.97 -12.17
N ALA A 319 -25.80 -27.96 -12.77
CA ALA A 319 -27.06 -28.15 -13.50
C ALA A 319 -26.89 -28.92 -14.82
N ASN A 320 -25.71 -28.85 -15.44
CA ASN A 320 -25.42 -29.54 -16.70
C ASN A 320 -23.94 -29.92 -16.85
N GLU A 321 -23.63 -30.73 -17.87
CA GLU A 321 -22.27 -31.23 -18.13
C GLU A 321 -21.28 -30.10 -18.46
N SER A 322 -21.73 -29.04 -19.15
CA SER A 322 -20.88 -27.88 -19.47
C SER A 322 -20.40 -27.16 -18.21
N GLN A 323 -21.26 -26.99 -17.21
CA GLN A 323 -20.87 -26.45 -15.90
C GLN A 323 -19.89 -27.39 -15.18
N ARG A 324 -20.15 -28.71 -15.20
CA ARG A 324 -19.25 -29.72 -14.62
C ARG A 324 -17.84 -29.66 -15.23
N ARG A 325 -17.74 -29.52 -16.55
CA ARG A 325 -16.44 -29.32 -17.22
C ARG A 325 -15.76 -28.01 -16.77
N GLY A 326 -16.54 -26.95 -16.56
CA GLY A 326 -16.04 -25.70 -16.00
C GLY A 326 -15.43 -25.85 -14.60
N VAL A 327 -16.11 -26.59 -13.71
CA VAL A 327 -15.60 -26.90 -12.36
C VAL A 327 -14.31 -27.74 -12.45
N GLN A 328 -14.27 -28.73 -13.33
CA GLN A 328 -13.10 -29.61 -13.51
C GLN A 328 -11.86 -28.86 -14.03
N ILE A 329 -12.04 -27.82 -14.85
CA ILE A 329 -10.93 -26.95 -15.29
C ILE A 329 -10.28 -26.29 -14.07
N ILE A 330 -11.08 -25.73 -13.16
CA ILE A 330 -10.58 -25.11 -11.93
C ILE A 330 -9.95 -26.15 -11.02
N GLU A 331 -10.56 -27.33 -10.85
CA GLU A 331 -9.97 -28.41 -10.04
C GLU A 331 -8.57 -28.79 -10.52
N ASN A 332 -8.35 -28.88 -11.84
CA ASN A 332 -7.04 -29.18 -12.42
C ASN A 332 -6.06 -28.00 -12.26
N ALA A 333 -6.53 -26.77 -12.46
CA ALA A 333 -5.70 -25.57 -12.32
C ALA A 333 -5.17 -25.39 -10.89
N LEU A 334 -5.98 -25.67 -9.88
CA LEU A 334 -5.61 -25.55 -8.46
C LEU A 334 -4.53 -26.54 -8.01
N ARG A 335 -4.30 -27.63 -8.77
CA ARG A 335 -3.21 -28.58 -8.51
C ARG A 335 -1.86 -28.09 -9.04
N ALA A 336 -1.87 -27.17 -10.02
CA ALA A 336 -0.67 -26.74 -10.72
C ALA A 336 0.37 -26.06 -9.82
N PRO A 337 0.02 -25.21 -8.83
CA PRO A 337 1.01 -24.55 -7.98
C PRO A 337 1.86 -25.55 -7.18
N ALA A 338 1.22 -26.46 -6.43
CA ALA A 338 1.92 -27.48 -5.64
C ALA A 338 2.74 -28.43 -6.55
N PHE A 339 2.19 -28.82 -7.72
CA PHE A 339 2.92 -29.62 -8.70
C PHE A 339 4.17 -28.92 -9.22
N THR A 340 4.07 -27.62 -9.55
CA THR A 340 5.16 -26.85 -10.14
C THR A 340 6.26 -26.59 -9.12
N ILE A 341 5.91 -26.26 -7.88
CA ILE A 341 6.87 -26.08 -6.79
C ILE A 341 7.66 -27.37 -6.55
N ALA A 342 6.97 -28.51 -6.44
CA ALA A 342 7.60 -29.81 -6.26
C ALA A 342 8.49 -30.21 -7.45
N SER A 343 8.02 -29.96 -8.69
CA SER A 343 8.80 -30.26 -9.91
C SER A 343 10.06 -29.40 -10.02
N ASN A 344 9.96 -28.11 -9.65
CA ASN A 344 11.12 -27.20 -9.62
C ASN A 344 12.12 -27.58 -8.54
N ALA A 345 11.68 -28.24 -7.46
CA ALA A 345 12.54 -28.81 -6.43
C ALA A 345 13.22 -30.13 -6.85
N GLY A 346 12.92 -30.65 -8.06
CA GLY A 346 13.54 -31.86 -8.61
C GLY A 346 12.87 -33.17 -8.18
N VAL A 347 11.71 -33.12 -7.52
CA VAL A 347 10.92 -34.29 -7.14
C VAL A 347 9.70 -34.47 -8.05
N ASP A 348 9.10 -35.66 -8.04
CA ASP A 348 7.89 -35.93 -8.82
C ASP A 348 6.68 -35.19 -8.21
N GLY A 349 6.27 -34.09 -8.85
CA GLY A 349 5.13 -33.30 -8.41
C GLY A 349 3.80 -34.06 -8.38
N SER A 350 3.62 -35.09 -9.23
CA SER A 350 2.40 -35.92 -9.18
C SER A 350 2.36 -36.79 -7.94
N LEU A 351 3.51 -37.32 -7.52
CA LEU A 351 3.62 -38.07 -6.26
C LEU A 351 3.34 -37.18 -5.05
N VAL A 352 3.90 -35.97 -5.03
CA VAL A 352 3.68 -35.00 -3.95
C VAL A 352 2.20 -34.61 -3.85
N VAL A 353 1.59 -34.18 -4.96
CA VAL A 353 0.17 -33.80 -5.01
C VAL A 353 -0.73 -34.98 -4.60
N GLY A 354 -0.41 -36.19 -5.06
CA GLY A 354 -1.14 -37.40 -4.69
C GLY A 354 -1.14 -37.64 -3.17
N LYS A 355 0.04 -37.64 -2.55
CA LYS A 355 0.17 -37.83 -1.09
C LYS A 355 -0.53 -36.74 -0.28
N LEU A 356 -0.46 -35.48 -0.71
CA LEU A 356 -1.14 -34.39 -0.02
C LEU A 356 -2.66 -34.56 -0.05
N LEU A 357 -3.22 -35.01 -1.17
CA LEU A 357 -4.67 -35.25 -1.30
C LEU A 357 -5.18 -36.41 -0.45
N GLU A 358 -4.31 -37.34 -0.03
CA GLU A 358 -4.66 -38.47 0.85
C GLU A 358 -4.76 -38.07 2.33
N GLN A 359 -4.25 -36.90 2.73
CA GLN A 359 -4.16 -36.50 4.15
C GLN A 359 -5.35 -35.66 4.60
N ASP A 360 -5.96 -35.98 5.74
CA ASP A 360 -7.12 -35.22 6.23
C ASP A 360 -6.74 -33.84 6.79
N ASN A 361 -5.50 -33.66 7.26
CA ASN A 361 -5.02 -32.38 7.77
C ASN A 361 -4.84 -31.36 6.63
N LEU A 362 -5.63 -30.29 6.66
CA LEU A 362 -5.64 -29.21 5.67
C LEU A 362 -4.41 -28.31 5.74
N ASN A 363 -3.67 -28.34 6.86
CA ASN A 363 -2.39 -27.63 7.00
C ASN A 363 -1.20 -28.47 6.54
N PHE A 364 -1.43 -29.74 6.20
CA PHE A 364 -0.36 -30.62 5.76
C PHE A 364 0.07 -30.28 4.34
N GLY A 365 1.37 -30.09 4.16
CA GLY A 365 1.97 -29.69 2.90
C GLY A 365 3.35 -30.30 2.71
N TYR A 366 4.06 -29.79 1.71
CA TYR A 366 5.39 -30.25 1.35
C TYR A 366 6.35 -29.05 1.36
N ASP A 367 7.34 -29.12 2.24
CA ASP A 367 8.44 -28.16 2.29
C ASP A 367 9.46 -28.54 1.22
N ALA A 368 9.47 -27.76 0.13
CA ALA A 368 10.36 -27.95 -0.99
C ALA A 368 11.84 -27.63 -0.69
N VAL A 369 12.12 -26.88 0.39
CA VAL A 369 13.48 -26.54 0.81
C VAL A 369 14.09 -27.68 1.61
N LYS A 370 13.31 -28.30 2.51
CA LYS A 370 13.75 -29.42 3.36
C LYS A 370 13.49 -30.81 2.78
N ASP A 371 12.74 -30.90 1.68
CA ASP A 371 12.29 -32.17 1.07
C ASP A 371 11.51 -33.05 2.06
N GLN A 372 10.55 -32.45 2.78
CA GLN A 372 9.80 -33.12 3.84
C GLN A 372 8.32 -32.72 3.84
N TYR A 373 7.46 -33.66 4.27
CA TYR A 373 6.06 -33.36 4.51
C TYR A 373 5.86 -32.87 5.93
N VAL A 374 5.25 -31.70 6.07
CA VAL A 374 5.17 -30.98 7.34
C VAL A 374 3.81 -30.32 7.51
N ASP A 375 3.52 -29.90 8.74
CA ASP A 375 2.46 -28.93 8.97
C ASP A 375 2.98 -27.55 8.59
N MET A 376 2.44 -26.99 7.51
CA MET A 376 2.94 -25.78 6.87
C MET A 376 2.85 -24.56 7.80
N VAL A 377 1.81 -24.50 8.62
CA VAL A 377 1.61 -23.39 9.56
C VAL A 377 2.63 -23.48 10.68
N ASN A 378 2.85 -24.68 11.24
CA ASN A 378 3.83 -24.86 12.31
C ASN A 378 5.28 -24.63 11.86
N GLU A 379 5.61 -24.97 10.60
CA GLU A 379 6.93 -24.69 10.02
C GLU A 379 7.07 -23.25 9.50
N GLY A 380 6.02 -22.43 9.60
CA GLY A 380 6.03 -21.03 9.19
C GLY A 380 5.96 -20.80 7.67
N ILE A 381 5.55 -21.81 6.90
CA ILE A 381 5.32 -21.72 5.44
C ILE A 381 3.86 -21.31 5.19
N MET A 382 3.64 -20.00 5.26
CA MET A 382 2.31 -19.40 5.27
C MET A 382 2.22 -18.32 4.20
N ASP A 383 1.09 -18.27 3.51
CA ASP A 383 0.83 -17.27 2.47
C ASP A 383 -0.36 -16.39 2.87
N PRO A 384 -0.34 -15.09 2.53
CA PRO A 384 -1.49 -14.21 2.74
C PRO A 384 -2.67 -14.69 1.89
N LEU A 385 -3.88 -14.65 2.47
CA LEU A 385 -5.09 -15.05 1.77
C LEU A 385 -5.30 -14.25 0.48
N GLN A 386 -5.10 -12.93 0.54
CA GLN A 386 -5.25 -12.01 -0.61
C GLN A 386 -4.28 -12.32 -1.75
N GLY A 387 -3.14 -12.98 -1.48
CA GLY A 387 -2.21 -13.38 -2.55
C GLY A 387 -2.76 -14.47 -3.48
N TRP A 388 -3.83 -15.15 -3.05
CA TRP A 388 -4.46 -16.27 -3.76
C TRP A 388 -5.84 -15.96 -4.34
N ILE A 389 -6.47 -14.87 -3.90
CA ILE A 389 -7.79 -14.39 -4.34
C ILE A 389 -7.59 -13.27 -5.36
#